data_AF-A6G5I0-F1
#
_entry.id   AF-A6G5I0-F1
#
_cell.length_a   1.000
_cell.length_b   1.000
_cell.length_c   1.000
_cell.angle_alpha   90.00
_cell.angle_beta   90.00
_cell.angle_gamma   90.00
#
_symmetry.space_group_name_H-M   'P 1'
#
loop_
_entity.id
_entity.type
_entity.pdbx_description
1 polymer ?
#
loop_
_entity_poly.entity_id
_entity_poly.type
_entity_poly.pdbx_seq_one_letter_code
_entity_poly.pdbx_strand_id
1 'polypeptide(L)'
;MGDERRWAARYQFLDELWRGQDRIVYDRELEAVLHAGGPEDGPLAELLGRLLPTGEGEGEDERPGAAWMILGNGRRAASFARVRGGTAFAGLDGAGEVAADERWRVALVHLAGDASPERDAMLEVLAERCEGGERSLALTLPVADGDEDGAYETLADLVEELAGDGRIYGLTRPGLAAFYDFGAVLEAEGDEGRADADESAAEIEVDNSLGAESPRFELFVAVVGPRVPSEGVTYVELPAALGAEPSGARAGGRVRDAARDELGPLKAQLAEVQRQHDLQAIERQKLLDELDGAQDRIASLEEALEVLEAEDFDDGEGKPDSGAEGEGDAELDARRLDVALSREQTLRWELTRARGELENVQSRPVEALEAELASVRAELAEAQGQSQADAAEGDDRDARLAELEAQVEERGRRIHDLEASLARARSVAERALAEDDEGDEDEDELEDEELTLIVETDLISPARRRQIMATRSRIQSLLRKLERGGQLSALELHRELEKLL
;
A
#
# COMPACT_ATOMS: atom_id res chain seq x y z
N MET A 1 12.33 -29.20 -7.40
CA MET A 1 11.40 -28.50 -6.48
C MET A 1 11.20 -27.01 -6.86
N GLY A 2 11.60 -26.55 -8.07
CA GLY A 2 11.35 -25.16 -8.52
C GLY A 2 9.95 -24.91 -9.10
N ASP A 3 9.26 -25.98 -9.52
CA ASP A 3 7.95 -25.89 -10.20
C ASP A 3 6.78 -25.67 -9.25
N GLU A 4 6.87 -26.15 -8.00
CA GLU A 4 5.80 -26.02 -6.99
C GLU A 4 5.45 -24.56 -6.64
N ARG A 5 6.25 -23.58 -7.07
CA ARG A 5 5.99 -22.14 -6.85
C ARG A 5 5.58 -21.40 -8.11
N ARG A 6 5.68 -22.03 -9.30
CA ARG A 6 5.31 -21.38 -10.57
C ARG A 6 3.81 -21.14 -10.64
N TRP A 7 3.01 -22.17 -10.32
CA TRP A 7 1.56 -22.03 -10.28
C TRP A 7 1.10 -20.94 -9.31
N ALA A 8 1.69 -20.87 -8.10
CA ALA A 8 1.33 -19.87 -7.11
C ALA A 8 1.58 -18.44 -7.59
N ALA A 9 2.72 -18.18 -8.24
CA ALA A 9 3.05 -16.88 -8.82
C ALA A 9 1.99 -16.43 -9.83
N ARG A 10 1.57 -17.33 -10.72
CA ARG A 10 0.54 -17.06 -11.74
C ARG A 10 -0.77 -16.63 -11.12
N TYR A 11 -1.26 -17.40 -10.16
CA TYR A 11 -2.56 -17.13 -9.55
C TYR A 11 -2.54 -15.94 -8.61
N GLN A 12 -1.41 -15.62 -7.99
CA GLN A 12 -1.25 -14.41 -7.19
C GLN A 12 -1.22 -13.16 -8.06
N PHE A 13 -0.54 -13.20 -9.21
CA PHE A 13 -0.61 -12.13 -10.21
C PHE A 13 -2.05 -11.92 -10.72
N LEU A 14 -2.80 -13.01 -10.93
CA LEU A 14 -4.17 -12.97 -11.40
C LEU A 14 -5.22 -12.80 -10.27
N ASP A 15 -4.83 -12.58 -9.01
CA ASP A 15 -5.75 -12.57 -7.85
C ASP A 15 -6.92 -11.59 -8.07
N GLU A 16 -6.62 -10.38 -8.56
CA GLU A 16 -7.63 -9.36 -8.86
C GLU A 16 -8.66 -9.82 -9.89
N LEU A 17 -8.27 -10.68 -10.82
CA LEU A 17 -9.14 -11.18 -11.87
C LEU A 17 -10.14 -12.20 -11.31
N TRP A 18 -9.64 -13.22 -10.60
CA TRP A 18 -10.46 -14.39 -10.22
C TRP A 18 -11.02 -14.34 -8.80
N ARG A 19 -10.52 -13.48 -7.91
CA ARG A 19 -10.95 -13.45 -6.52
C ARG A 19 -12.42 -13.07 -6.39
N GLY A 20 -13.16 -13.91 -5.67
CA GLY A 20 -14.60 -13.76 -5.48
C GLY A 20 -15.43 -14.03 -6.75
N GLN A 21 -14.82 -14.42 -7.86
CA GLN A 21 -15.52 -14.70 -9.12
C GLN A 21 -15.74 -16.20 -9.32
N ASP A 22 -16.84 -16.55 -9.98
CA ASP A 22 -17.08 -17.89 -10.50
C ASP A 22 -16.05 -18.20 -11.59
N ARG A 23 -15.33 -19.31 -11.49
CA ARG A 23 -14.11 -19.53 -12.29
C ARG A 23 -13.88 -20.96 -12.76
N ILE A 24 -13.39 -21.08 -13.99
CA ILE A 24 -12.88 -22.33 -14.56
C ILE A 24 -11.37 -22.35 -14.42
N VAL A 25 -10.81 -23.49 -14.02
CA VAL A 25 -9.36 -23.70 -13.89
C VAL A 25 -8.97 -24.95 -14.67
N TYR A 26 -8.10 -24.80 -15.67
CA TYR A 26 -7.43 -25.92 -16.33
C TYR A 26 -5.93 -25.74 -16.18
N ASP A 27 -5.31 -26.48 -15.25
CA ASP A 27 -3.87 -26.41 -15.03
C ASP A 27 -3.31 -27.77 -14.63
N ARG A 28 -2.43 -28.31 -15.48
CA ARG A 28 -1.78 -29.62 -15.28
C ARG A 28 -0.76 -29.62 -14.15
N GLU A 29 -0.08 -28.50 -13.90
CA GLU A 29 0.82 -28.36 -12.75
C GLU A 29 -0.01 -28.37 -11.46
N LEU A 30 -1.13 -27.65 -11.44
CA LEU A 30 -2.04 -27.65 -10.31
C LEU A 30 -2.70 -29.03 -10.09
N GLU A 31 -3.06 -29.73 -11.17
CA GLU A 31 -3.51 -31.14 -11.09
C GLU A 31 -2.46 -32.02 -10.43
N ALA A 32 -1.17 -31.86 -10.78
CA ALA A 32 -0.09 -32.62 -10.18
C ALA A 32 0.08 -32.31 -8.68
N VAL A 33 -0.04 -31.03 -8.29
CA VAL A 33 0.00 -30.58 -6.88
C VAL A 33 -1.15 -31.21 -6.09
N LEU A 34 -2.39 -31.17 -6.62
CA LEU A 34 -3.53 -31.82 -5.98
C LEU A 34 -3.35 -33.32 -5.85
N HIS A 35 -2.77 -33.96 -6.87
CA HIS A 35 -2.50 -35.40 -6.84
C HIS A 35 -1.46 -35.78 -5.79
N ALA A 36 -0.48 -34.90 -5.55
CA ALA A 36 0.53 -35.08 -4.50
C ALA A 36 -0.01 -34.84 -3.07
N GLY A 37 -1.31 -34.50 -2.92
CA GLY A 37 -1.95 -34.20 -1.63
C GLY A 37 -2.15 -32.71 -1.36
N GLY A 38 -1.57 -31.85 -2.20
CA GLY A 38 -1.57 -30.40 -2.00
C GLY A 38 -0.67 -29.95 -0.84
N PRO A 39 -0.43 -28.63 -0.69
CA PRO A 39 0.18 -28.07 0.51
C PRO A 39 -0.74 -28.28 1.72
N GLU A 40 -0.19 -28.82 2.81
CA GLU A 40 -0.94 -29.10 4.04
C GLU A 40 -1.28 -27.80 4.81
N ASP A 41 -0.33 -26.88 4.92
CA ASP A 41 -0.46 -25.62 5.67
C ASP A 41 0.31 -24.45 5.01
N GLY A 42 -0.06 -23.22 5.38
CA GLY A 42 0.65 -21.98 5.01
C GLY A 42 0.06 -21.23 3.79
N PRO A 43 0.77 -20.21 3.28
CA PRO A 43 0.23 -19.30 2.25
C PRO A 43 -0.19 -19.99 0.95
N LEU A 44 0.51 -21.08 0.58
CA LEU A 44 0.16 -21.88 -0.59
C LEU A 44 -1.13 -22.69 -0.38
N ALA A 45 -1.37 -23.19 0.83
CA ALA A 45 -2.61 -23.86 1.19
C ALA A 45 -3.78 -22.88 1.21
N GLU A 46 -3.57 -21.67 1.71
CA GLU A 46 -4.56 -20.58 1.67
C GLU A 46 -4.89 -20.15 0.24
N LEU A 47 -3.88 -19.95 -0.61
CA LEU A 47 -4.07 -19.63 -2.02
C LEU A 47 -4.84 -20.75 -2.75
N LEU A 48 -4.47 -22.00 -2.52
CA LEU A 48 -5.16 -23.16 -3.09
C LEU A 48 -6.60 -23.28 -2.58
N GLY A 49 -6.85 -22.97 -1.31
CA GLY A 49 -8.18 -22.98 -0.71
C GLY A 49 -9.07 -21.87 -1.26
N ARG A 50 -8.50 -20.68 -1.52
CA ARG A 50 -9.20 -19.59 -2.21
C ARG A 50 -9.47 -19.93 -3.67
N LEU A 51 -8.48 -20.48 -4.39
CA LEU A 51 -8.62 -20.83 -5.81
C LEU A 51 -9.61 -21.98 -6.01
N LEU A 52 -9.55 -23.02 -5.17
CA LEU A 52 -10.35 -24.25 -5.25
C LEU A 52 -11.00 -24.56 -3.88
N PRO A 53 -12.14 -23.93 -3.55
CA PRO A 53 -12.78 -24.02 -2.24
C PRO A 53 -13.19 -25.45 -1.87
N THR A 54 -13.08 -25.74 -0.58
CA THR A 54 -13.33 -27.06 0.01
C THR A 54 -14.55 -27.04 0.92
N GLY A 55 -15.71 -26.64 0.40
CA GLY A 55 -16.99 -26.69 1.09
C GLY A 55 -17.86 -25.44 0.85
N GLU A 56 -19.08 -25.48 1.35
CA GLU A 56 -19.92 -24.28 1.49
C GLU A 56 -19.38 -23.51 2.70
N GLY A 57 -18.65 -22.41 2.47
CA GLY A 57 -18.10 -21.62 3.57
C GLY A 57 -19.20 -21.22 4.56
N GLU A 58 -18.99 -21.47 5.85
CA GLU A 58 -19.97 -21.19 6.92
C GLU A 58 -20.08 -19.69 7.27
N GLY A 59 -19.42 -18.80 6.52
CA GLY A 59 -19.47 -17.34 6.72
C GLY A 59 -20.37 -16.64 5.68
N GLU A 60 -21.31 -15.82 6.14
CA GLU A 60 -22.19 -15.01 5.29
C GLU A 60 -21.47 -13.90 4.51
N ASP A 61 -20.26 -13.51 4.93
CA ASP A 61 -19.63 -12.27 4.45
C ASP A 61 -18.71 -12.44 3.23
N GLU A 62 -18.27 -13.65 2.88
CA GLU A 62 -17.47 -13.90 1.67
C GLU A 62 -17.76 -15.30 1.13
N ARG A 63 -18.90 -15.50 0.45
CA ARG A 63 -19.10 -16.74 -0.30
C ARG A 63 -18.05 -16.81 -1.42
N PRO A 64 -17.12 -17.77 -1.39
CA PRO A 64 -16.18 -17.92 -2.48
C PRO A 64 -16.97 -18.25 -3.75
N GLY A 65 -16.68 -17.55 -4.85
CA GLY A 65 -17.28 -17.86 -6.15
C GLY A 65 -17.08 -19.34 -6.51
N ALA A 66 -18.04 -19.92 -7.21
CA ALA A 66 -18.04 -21.31 -7.62
C ALA A 66 -16.80 -21.61 -8.47
N ALA A 67 -16.16 -22.77 -8.22
CA ALA A 67 -14.97 -23.19 -8.95
C ALA A 67 -15.22 -24.49 -9.70
N TRP A 68 -14.83 -24.52 -10.98
CA TRP A 68 -14.73 -25.72 -11.78
C TRP A 68 -13.27 -25.99 -12.10
N MET A 69 -12.78 -27.20 -11.83
CA MET A 69 -11.45 -27.63 -12.23
C MET A 69 -11.54 -28.71 -13.30
N ILE A 70 -10.94 -28.42 -14.44
CA ILE A 70 -10.83 -29.34 -15.57
C ILE A 70 -9.50 -30.07 -15.45
N LEU A 71 -9.55 -31.39 -15.51
CA LEU A 71 -8.38 -32.26 -15.38
C LEU A 71 -8.08 -32.96 -16.70
N GLY A 72 -6.79 -33.13 -16.99
CA GLY A 72 -6.35 -33.91 -18.15
C GLY A 72 -6.76 -35.38 -18.06
N ASN A 73 -7.00 -35.90 -16.84
CA ASN A 73 -7.44 -37.28 -16.62
C ASN A 73 -8.81 -37.35 -15.93
N GLY A 74 -9.86 -37.67 -16.70
CA GLY A 74 -11.23 -37.77 -16.19
C GLY A 74 -11.44 -38.78 -15.05
N ARG A 75 -10.60 -39.82 -14.93
CA ARG A 75 -10.69 -40.75 -13.78
C ARG A 75 -10.32 -40.07 -12.46
N ARG A 76 -9.41 -39.10 -12.49
CA ARG A 76 -9.00 -38.33 -11.31
C ARG A 76 -10.10 -37.36 -10.88
N ALA A 77 -10.86 -36.81 -11.82
CA ALA A 77 -11.94 -35.85 -11.53
C ALA A 77 -12.97 -36.43 -10.56
N ALA A 78 -13.42 -37.66 -10.82
CA ALA A 78 -14.36 -38.36 -9.94
C ALA A 78 -13.79 -38.64 -8.53
N SER A 79 -12.46 -38.80 -8.41
CA SER A 79 -11.81 -38.99 -7.11
C SER A 79 -11.76 -37.68 -6.33
N PHE A 80 -11.37 -36.57 -6.97
CA PHE A 80 -11.29 -35.26 -6.32
C PHE A 80 -12.66 -34.71 -5.93
N ALA A 81 -13.69 -34.90 -6.76
CA ALA A 81 -15.06 -34.48 -6.46
C ALA A 81 -15.62 -35.09 -5.16
N ARG A 82 -15.14 -36.29 -4.76
CA ARG A 82 -15.55 -36.92 -3.48
C ARG A 82 -14.86 -36.32 -2.26
N VAL A 83 -13.67 -35.74 -2.46
CA VAL A 83 -12.82 -35.23 -1.38
C VAL A 83 -13.02 -33.73 -1.18
N ARG A 84 -13.32 -32.98 -2.25
CA ARG A 84 -13.46 -31.52 -2.24
C ARG A 84 -14.88 -31.11 -2.68
N GLY A 85 -15.79 -30.95 -1.73
CA GLY A 85 -17.20 -30.65 -2.00
C GLY A 85 -17.51 -29.24 -2.53
N GLY A 86 -16.57 -28.29 -2.43
CA GLY A 86 -16.77 -26.90 -2.89
C GLY A 86 -16.29 -26.61 -4.32
N THR A 87 -15.65 -27.57 -4.99
CA THR A 87 -15.13 -27.42 -6.36
C THR A 87 -15.69 -28.54 -7.23
N ALA A 88 -16.27 -28.19 -8.37
CA ALA A 88 -16.72 -29.16 -9.36
C ALA A 88 -15.52 -29.64 -10.19
N PHE A 89 -15.30 -30.95 -10.29
CA PHE A 89 -14.22 -31.51 -11.11
C PHE A 89 -14.78 -32.14 -12.37
N ALA A 90 -14.22 -31.78 -13.52
CA ALA A 90 -14.54 -32.37 -14.81
C ALA A 90 -13.29 -32.93 -15.49
N GLY A 91 -13.46 -33.95 -16.33
CA GLY A 91 -12.41 -34.37 -17.26
C GLY A 91 -12.43 -33.50 -18.52
N LEU A 92 -11.34 -33.53 -19.29
CA LEU A 92 -11.24 -32.78 -20.54
C LEU A 92 -12.36 -33.11 -21.54
N ASP A 93 -12.85 -34.35 -21.58
CA ASP A 93 -14.00 -34.75 -22.42
C ASP A 93 -15.30 -33.98 -22.10
N GLY A 94 -15.44 -33.48 -20.87
CA GLY A 94 -16.58 -32.67 -20.42
C GLY A 94 -16.28 -31.18 -20.34
N ALA A 95 -15.08 -30.76 -20.75
CA ALA A 95 -14.62 -29.37 -20.64
C ALA A 95 -15.49 -28.40 -21.43
N GLY A 96 -15.92 -28.78 -22.64
CA GLY A 96 -16.78 -27.95 -23.49
C GLY A 96 -18.14 -27.65 -22.85
N GLU A 97 -18.73 -28.60 -22.11
CA GLU A 97 -19.99 -28.38 -21.39
C GLU A 97 -19.81 -27.38 -20.24
N VAL A 98 -18.69 -27.48 -19.50
CA VAL A 98 -18.36 -26.53 -18.43
C VAL A 98 -18.08 -25.14 -19.01
N ALA A 99 -17.32 -25.05 -20.10
CA ALA A 99 -17.04 -23.79 -20.80
C ALA A 99 -18.31 -23.13 -21.35
N ALA A 100 -19.32 -23.92 -21.73
CA ALA A 100 -20.60 -23.42 -22.20
C ALA A 100 -21.56 -22.96 -21.07
N ASP A 101 -21.28 -23.26 -19.80
CA ASP A 101 -22.10 -22.78 -18.66
C ASP A 101 -22.01 -21.24 -18.59
N GLU A 102 -23.13 -20.59 -18.27
CA GLU A 102 -23.19 -19.13 -18.24
C GLU A 102 -22.70 -18.53 -16.92
N ARG A 103 -22.52 -19.36 -15.88
CA ARG A 103 -22.22 -18.91 -14.52
C ARG A 103 -20.79 -18.43 -14.31
N TRP A 104 -19.81 -19.00 -15.03
CA TRP A 104 -18.42 -18.59 -14.86
C TRP A 104 -18.18 -17.18 -15.42
N ARG A 105 -17.26 -16.46 -14.76
CA ARG A 105 -16.81 -15.10 -15.10
C ARG A 105 -15.36 -15.06 -15.53
N VAL A 106 -14.54 -15.99 -15.03
CA VAL A 106 -13.11 -16.06 -15.36
C VAL A 106 -12.70 -17.47 -15.72
N ALA A 107 -11.96 -17.65 -16.81
CA ALA A 107 -11.32 -18.91 -17.14
C ALA A 107 -9.80 -18.77 -17.05
N LEU A 108 -9.16 -19.65 -16.28
CA LEU A 108 -7.71 -19.69 -16.05
C LEU A 108 -7.14 -20.96 -16.67
N VAL A 109 -6.45 -20.84 -17.79
CA VAL A 109 -6.00 -21.97 -18.60
C VAL A 109 -4.48 -21.97 -18.71
N HIS A 110 -3.87 -23.09 -18.35
CA HIS A 110 -2.44 -23.34 -18.49
C HIS A 110 -2.19 -24.28 -19.68
N LEU A 111 -1.46 -23.77 -20.67
CA LEU A 111 -1.26 -24.38 -21.97
C LEU A 111 -0.09 -25.38 -22.01
N ALA A 112 0.50 -25.72 -20.86
CA ALA A 112 1.62 -26.65 -20.80
C ALA A 112 1.25 -28.08 -21.25
N GLY A 113 2.11 -28.65 -22.11
CA GLY A 113 2.01 -30.02 -22.62
C GLY A 113 1.32 -30.12 -23.99
N ASP A 114 1.08 -31.36 -24.42
CA ASP A 114 0.59 -31.63 -25.77
C ASP A 114 -0.80 -31.02 -26.04
N ALA A 115 -0.93 -30.38 -27.20
CA ALA A 115 -2.20 -29.98 -27.76
C ALA A 115 -3.12 -31.19 -27.95
N SER A 116 -4.39 -31.02 -27.61
CA SER A 116 -5.41 -32.05 -27.75
C SER A 116 -6.67 -31.41 -28.31
N PRO A 117 -7.38 -32.07 -29.25
CA PRO A 117 -8.60 -31.53 -29.85
C PRO A 117 -9.64 -31.09 -28.81
N GLU A 118 -9.73 -31.78 -27.68
CA GLU A 118 -10.68 -31.46 -26.61
C GLU A 118 -10.32 -30.17 -25.86
N ARG A 119 -9.02 -29.89 -25.69
CA ARG A 119 -8.53 -28.62 -25.12
C ARG A 119 -8.80 -27.47 -26.09
N ASP A 120 -8.52 -27.68 -27.37
CA ASP A 120 -8.67 -26.63 -28.38
C ASP A 120 -10.17 -26.29 -28.57
N ALA A 121 -11.04 -27.30 -28.61
CA ALA A 121 -12.49 -27.09 -28.60
C ALA A 121 -13.00 -26.38 -27.34
N MET A 122 -12.41 -26.65 -26.17
CA MET A 122 -12.72 -25.90 -24.94
C MET A 122 -12.29 -24.44 -25.07
N LEU A 123 -11.09 -24.17 -25.60
CA LEU A 123 -10.58 -22.81 -25.79
C LEU A 123 -11.45 -22.00 -26.74
N GLU A 124 -11.88 -22.58 -27.87
CA GLU A 124 -12.81 -21.96 -28.81
C GLU A 124 -14.10 -21.52 -28.11
N VAL A 125 -14.72 -22.40 -27.32
CA VAL A 125 -15.95 -22.08 -26.58
C VAL A 125 -15.70 -21.00 -25.52
N LEU A 126 -14.58 -21.04 -24.79
CA LEU A 126 -14.25 -20.02 -23.80
C LEU A 126 -14.07 -18.65 -24.45
N ALA A 127 -13.38 -18.60 -25.59
CA ALA A 127 -13.12 -17.37 -26.32
C ALA A 127 -14.39 -16.75 -26.90
N GLU A 128 -15.24 -17.55 -27.55
CA GLU A 128 -16.57 -17.12 -28.04
C GLU A 128 -17.40 -16.48 -26.90
N ARG A 129 -17.31 -17.04 -25.69
CA ARG A 129 -18.03 -16.53 -24.51
C ARG A 129 -17.44 -15.27 -23.90
N CYS A 130 -16.19 -14.93 -24.22
CA CYS A 130 -15.52 -13.69 -23.82
C CYS A 130 -15.90 -12.48 -24.69
N GLU A 131 -16.30 -12.68 -25.95
CA GLU A 131 -16.73 -11.60 -26.86
C GLU A 131 -17.89 -10.77 -26.32
N GLY A 132 -18.71 -11.35 -25.44
CA GLY A 132 -19.82 -10.66 -24.77
C GLY A 132 -19.41 -9.60 -23.74
N GLY A 133 -18.11 -9.42 -23.47
CA GLY A 133 -17.60 -8.32 -22.64
C GLY A 133 -17.91 -8.42 -21.14
N GLU A 134 -18.34 -9.59 -20.65
CA GLU A 134 -18.59 -9.83 -19.21
C GLU A 134 -17.66 -10.90 -18.60
N ARG A 135 -16.86 -11.57 -19.43
CA ARG A 135 -16.01 -12.70 -19.03
C ARG A 135 -14.58 -12.46 -19.46
N SER A 136 -13.64 -12.95 -18.65
CA SER A 136 -12.22 -12.89 -18.96
C SER A 136 -11.62 -14.29 -19.11
N LEU A 137 -10.69 -14.44 -20.04
CA LEU A 137 -9.92 -15.64 -20.29
C LEU A 137 -8.44 -15.31 -20.08
N ALA A 138 -7.79 -16.01 -19.16
CA ALA A 138 -6.35 -15.92 -18.93
C ALA A 138 -5.67 -17.20 -19.44
N LEU A 139 -4.80 -17.05 -20.42
CA LEU A 139 -3.99 -18.12 -21.01
C LEU A 139 -2.56 -18.00 -20.48
N THR A 140 -1.97 -19.11 -20.05
CA THR A 140 -0.60 -19.11 -19.53
C THR A 140 0.24 -20.14 -20.25
N LEU A 141 1.38 -19.73 -20.80
CA LEU A 141 2.28 -20.59 -21.58
C LEU A 141 3.71 -20.52 -21.00
N PRO A 142 4.28 -21.65 -20.54
CA PRO A 142 5.66 -21.67 -20.06
C PRO A 142 6.64 -21.54 -21.23
N VAL A 143 7.73 -20.83 -20.99
CA VAL A 143 8.84 -20.69 -21.94
C VAL A 143 9.68 -21.96 -21.89
N ALA A 144 9.85 -22.62 -23.05
CA ALA A 144 10.79 -23.74 -23.18
C ALA A 144 12.23 -23.20 -23.15
N ASP A 145 13.21 -24.01 -22.70
CA ASP A 145 14.59 -23.59 -22.44
C ASP A 145 15.20 -22.69 -23.56
N GLY A 146 15.16 -21.37 -23.34
CA GLY A 146 15.73 -20.35 -24.23
C GLY A 146 14.90 -19.95 -25.45
N ASP A 147 13.65 -20.40 -25.56
CA ASP A 147 12.74 -20.09 -26.67
C ASP A 147 11.64 -19.10 -26.25
N GLU A 148 12.08 -17.91 -25.81
CA GLU A 148 11.18 -16.83 -25.37
C GLU A 148 10.34 -16.30 -26.53
N ASP A 149 10.98 -16.00 -27.66
CA ASP A 149 10.31 -15.49 -28.86
C ASP A 149 9.26 -16.48 -29.38
N GLY A 150 9.60 -17.78 -29.48
CA GLY A 150 8.67 -18.80 -29.95
C GLY A 150 7.47 -19.00 -29.03
N ALA A 151 7.68 -18.91 -27.71
CA ALA A 151 6.58 -18.96 -26.74
C ALA A 151 5.69 -17.71 -26.84
N TYR A 152 6.26 -16.53 -27.01
CA TYR A 152 5.51 -15.30 -27.22
C TYR A 152 4.68 -15.36 -28.51
N GLU A 153 5.31 -15.69 -29.64
CA GLU A 153 4.64 -15.82 -30.95
C GLU A 153 3.49 -16.83 -30.88
N THR A 154 3.73 -18.01 -30.32
CA THR A 154 2.69 -19.05 -30.17
C THR A 154 1.49 -18.53 -29.35
N LEU A 155 1.74 -17.77 -28.29
CA LEU A 155 0.68 -17.23 -27.45
C LEU A 155 -0.04 -16.07 -28.14
N ALA A 156 0.69 -15.20 -28.84
CA ALA A 156 0.14 -14.09 -29.61
C ALA A 156 -0.77 -14.59 -30.74
N ASP A 157 -0.30 -15.54 -31.55
CA ASP A 157 -1.08 -16.18 -32.62
C ASP A 157 -2.37 -16.80 -32.07
N LEU A 158 -2.29 -17.47 -30.91
CA LEU A 158 -3.46 -18.08 -30.28
C LEU A 158 -4.45 -17.04 -29.77
N VAL A 159 -3.98 -15.92 -29.22
CA VAL A 159 -4.84 -14.83 -28.75
C VAL A 159 -5.51 -14.13 -29.93
N GLU A 160 -4.76 -13.88 -31.01
CA GLU A 160 -5.28 -13.32 -32.25
C GLU A 160 -6.35 -14.23 -32.86
N GLU A 161 -6.07 -15.54 -32.97
CA GLU A 161 -7.02 -16.53 -33.51
C GLU A 161 -8.30 -16.63 -32.68
N LEU A 162 -8.19 -16.65 -31.35
CA LEU A 162 -9.32 -16.88 -30.46
C LEU A 162 -10.17 -15.64 -30.21
N ALA A 163 -9.56 -14.46 -30.09
CA ALA A 163 -10.23 -13.28 -29.56
C ALA A 163 -9.95 -11.99 -30.34
N GLY A 164 -9.00 -11.99 -31.27
CA GLY A 164 -8.56 -10.81 -32.03
C GLY A 164 -7.74 -9.81 -31.22
N ASP A 165 -8.05 -9.60 -29.94
CA ASP A 165 -7.33 -8.69 -29.04
C ASP A 165 -7.11 -9.32 -27.65
N GLY A 166 -5.97 -8.98 -27.04
CA GLY A 166 -5.58 -9.41 -25.71
C GLY A 166 -4.24 -8.79 -25.28
N ARG A 167 -4.00 -8.79 -23.97
CA ARG A 167 -2.75 -8.27 -23.40
C ARG A 167 -1.86 -9.39 -22.94
N ILE A 168 -0.57 -9.32 -23.27
CA ILE A 168 0.43 -10.34 -22.92
C ILE A 168 1.43 -9.78 -21.91
N TYR A 169 1.58 -10.50 -20.80
CA TYR A 169 2.51 -10.20 -19.72
C TYR A 169 3.62 -11.25 -19.67
N GLY A 170 4.86 -10.82 -19.46
CA GLY A 170 5.97 -11.73 -19.19
C GLY A 170 6.27 -11.84 -17.70
N LEU A 171 6.30 -13.07 -17.19
CA LEU A 171 6.82 -13.38 -15.86
C LEU A 171 8.32 -13.66 -15.96
N THR A 172 9.14 -12.79 -15.34
CA THR A 172 10.57 -13.07 -15.15
C THR A 172 10.86 -13.47 -13.70
N ARG A 173 11.87 -14.33 -13.53
CA ARG A 173 12.52 -14.57 -12.24
C ARG A 173 13.95 -14.04 -12.24
N PRO A 174 14.17 -12.75 -11.95
CA PRO A 174 15.44 -12.31 -11.41
C PRO A 174 15.65 -12.96 -10.04
N GLY A 175 16.78 -12.69 -9.37
CA GLY A 175 16.86 -12.84 -7.92
C GLY A 175 15.78 -12.06 -7.13
N LEU A 176 14.84 -11.39 -7.82
CA LEU A 176 13.66 -10.64 -7.39
C LEU A 176 12.62 -10.66 -8.53
N ALA A 177 11.48 -11.34 -8.39
CA ALA A 177 10.43 -11.45 -9.45
C ALA A 177 9.87 -10.08 -9.89
N ALA A 178 9.77 -9.84 -11.20
CA ALA A 178 9.12 -8.67 -11.82
C ALA A 178 8.28 -9.11 -13.02
N PHE A 179 7.23 -8.36 -13.34
CA PHE A 179 6.41 -8.56 -14.54
C PHE A 179 6.59 -7.38 -15.47
N TYR A 180 6.77 -7.64 -16.76
CA TYR A 180 6.88 -6.60 -17.78
C TYR A 180 5.63 -6.60 -18.65
N ASP A 181 5.09 -5.41 -18.87
CA ASP A 181 3.97 -5.14 -19.78
C ASP A 181 4.54 -4.92 -21.19
N PHE A 182 4.12 -5.74 -22.16
CA PHE A 182 4.54 -5.63 -23.55
C PHE A 182 3.59 -4.77 -24.41
N GLY A 183 2.53 -4.22 -23.80
CA GLY A 183 1.51 -3.44 -24.51
C GLY A 183 0.46 -4.32 -25.20
N ALA A 184 -0.45 -3.66 -25.92
CA ALA A 184 -1.44 -4.33 -26.76
C ALA A 184 -0.79 -4.82 -28.07
N VAL A 185 -1.19 -6.01 -28.54
CA VAL A 185 -0.80 -6.52 -29.86
C VAL A 185 -1.54 -5.67 -30.90
N LEU A 186 -0.88 -4.61 -31.37
CA LEU A 186 -1.45 -3.74 -32.41
C LEU A 186 -1.19 -4.34 -33.79
N GLU A 187 -2.23 -4.30 -34.63
CA GLU A 187 -2.11 -4.60 -36.06
C GLU A 187 -0.98 -3.77 -36.67
N ALA A 188 0.03 -4.44 -37.23
CA ALA A 188 0.97 -3.82 -38.14
C ALA A 188 0.23 -3.51 -39.46
N GLU A 189 -0.62 -2.48 -39.48
CA GLU A 189 -1.09 -1.89 -40.72
C GLU A 189 0.13 -1.39 -41.49
N GLY A 190 0.47 -2.11 -42.55
CA GLY A 190 1.59 -1.81 -43.42
C GLY A 190 1.42 -0.47 -44.11
N ASP A 191 2.02 0.58 -43.52
CA ASP A 191 2.31 1.83 -44.21
C ASP A 191 3.64 1.70 -44.97
N GLU A 192 3.60 0.91 -46.06
CA GLU A 192 4.64 0.95 -47.08
C GLU A 192 4.54 2.28 -47.83
N GLY A 193 5.22 3.33 -47.34
CA GLY A 193 5.43 4.49 -48.21
C GLY A 193 5.89 5.80 -47.60
N ARG A 194 7.14 5.89 -47.15
CA ARG A 194 8.01 7.04 -47.52
C ARG A 194 9.46 6.85 -47.10
N ALA A 195 10.30 6.53 -48.08
CA ALA A 195 11.69 6.93 -48.08
C ALA A 195 11.76 8.44 -48.40
N ASP A 196 12.34 9.24 -47.51
CA ASP A 196 13.47 10.13 -47.82
C ASP A 196 13.76 11.11 -46.67
N ALA A 197 15.05 11.15 -46.31
CA ALA A 197 15.82 12.25 -45.71
C ALA A 197 15.53 12.68 -44.26
N ASP A 198 16.43 12.39 -43.32
CA ASP A 198 17.57 13.29 -43.04
C ASP A 198 18.59 12.61 -42.09
N GLU A 199 19.82 12.44 -42.57
CA GLU A 199 20.98 11.99 -41.79
C GLU A 199 21.54 13.20 -41.01
N SER A 200 21.26 13.31 -39.70
CA SER A 200 22.18 13.90 -38.69
C SER A 200 21.55 13.96 -37.28
N ALA A 201 20.90 12.88 -36.84
CA ALA A 201 20.70 12.68 -35.41
C ALA A 201 22.04 12.21 -34.82
N ALA A 202 22.60 12.95 -33.87
CA ALA A 202 23.77 12.52 -33.12
C ALA A 202 23.45 11.18 -32.45
N GLU A 203 24.18 10.11 -32.82
CA GLU A 203 24.16 8.83 -32.11
C GLU A 203 24.58 9.10 -30.66
N ILE A 204 23.59 9.16 -29.77
CA ILE A 204 23.83 9.09 -28.34
C ILE A 204 24.19 7.63 -28.08
N GLU A 205 25.49 7.35 -27.99
CA GLU A 205 26.02 6.05 -27.57
C GLU A 205 25.74 5.92 -26.06
N VAL A 206 24.51 5.49 -25.73
CA VAL A 206 24.12 5.15 -24.37
C VAL A 206 24.79 3.81 -24.03
N ASP A 207 25.69 3.84 -23.05
CA ASP A 207 26.31 2.65 -22.49
C ASP A 207 25.26 1.82 -21.72
N ASN A 208 24.57 0.93 -22.43
CA ASN A 208 23.62 -0.04 -21.88
C ASN A 208 24.30 -1.26 -21.24
N SER A 209 25.61 -1.21 -20.96
CA SER A 209 26.36 -2.36 -20.40
C SER A 209 26.06 -2.64 -18.91
N LEU A 210 25.49 -1.68 -18.18
CA LEU A 210 24.94 -1.87 -16.83
C LEU A 210 23.46 -2.29 -16.92
N GLY A 211 23.21 -3.51 -17.40
CA GLY A 211 21.86 -4.06 -17.55
C GLY A 211 21.65 -4.96 -18.79
N ALA A 212 22.71 -5.26 -19.55
CA ALA A 212 22.66 -5.92 -20.85
C ALA A 212 22.14 -7.37 -20.90
N GLU A 213 21.75 -7.98 -19.78
CA GLU A 213 21.00 -9.23 -19.83
C GLU A 213 19.50 -8.88 -19.85
N SER A 214 18.91 -8.92 -21.04
CA SER A 214 17.45 -8.89 -21.19
C SER A 214 16.84 -9.87 -20.18
N PRO A 215 15.81 -9.45 -19.43
CA PRO A 215 15.22 -10.28 -18.39
C PRO A 215 14.74 -11.58 -19.01
N ARG A 216 15.24 -12.72 -18.51
CA ARG A 216 14.78 -14.02 -19.00
C ARG A 216 13.37 -14.29 -18.53
N PHE A 217 12.48 -14.59 -19.46
CA PHE A 217 11.09 -14.90 -19.16
C PHE A 217 10.91 -16.39 -18.92
N GLU A 218 10.23 -16.76 -17.83
CA GLU A 218 9.91 -18.16 -17.56
C GLU A 218 8.54 -18.55 -18.13
N LEU A 219 7.64 -17.58 -18.30
CA LEU A 219 6.26 -17.82 -18.67
C LEU A 219 5.63 -16.53 -19.20
N PHE A 220 4.76 -16.66 -20.21
CA PHE A 220 3.88 -15.60 -20.66
C PHE A 220 2.44 -15.84 -20.19
N VAL A 221 1.73 -14.75 -19.89
CA VAL A 221 0.32 -14.73 -19.49
C VAL A 221 -0.42 -13.80 -20.44
N ALA A 222 -1.35 -14.33 -21.23
CA ALA A 222 -2.27 -13.52 -21.99
C ALA A 222 -3.59 -13.37 -21.24
N VAL A 223 -4.14 -12.16 -21.19
CA VAL A 223 -5.47 -11.87 -20.65
C VAL A 223 -6.35 -11.27 -21.73
N VAL A 224 -7.47 -11.94 -21.98
CA VAL A 224 -8.51 -11.56 -22.94
C VAL A 224 -9.76 -11.20 -22.17
N GLY A 225 -10.39 -10.07 -22.50
CA GLY A 225 -11.67 -9.64 -21.94
C GLY A 225 -11.62 -8.25 -21.27
N PRO A 226 -12.76 -7.82 -20.69
CA PRO A 226 -12.97 -6.45 -20.20
C PRO A 226 -12.17 -6.13 -18.92
N ARG A 227 -11.80 -7.16 -18.16
CA ARG A 227 -11.02 -7.03 -16.93
C ARG A 227 -9.61 -7.49 -17.23
N VAL A 228 -8.71 -6.53 -17.16
CA VAL A 228 -7.28 -6.70 -17.39
C VAL A 228 -6.57 -6.25 -16.11
N PRO A 229 -5.52 -6.98 -15.65
CA PRO A 229 -4.70 -6.54 -14.52
C PRO A 229 -4.17 -5.11 -14.73
N SER A 230 -3.87 -4.41 -13.63
CA SER A 230 -3.34 -3.04 -13.67
C SER A 230 -2.14 -2.90 -14.61
N GLU A 231 -2.08 -1.80 -15.34
CA GLU A 231 -0.94 -1.45 -16.20
C GLU A 231 0.33 -1.24 -15.38
N GLY A 232 1.46 -1.77 -15.86
CA GLY A 232 2.79 -1.60 -15.27
C GLY A 232 3.39 -2.83 -14.58
N VAL A 233 4.54 -2.61 -13.92
CA VAL A 233 5.32 -3.67 -13.27
C VAL A 233 4.67 -4.05 -11.94
N THR A 234 4.14 -5.27 -11.87
CA THR A 234 3.63 -5.84 -10.62
C THR A 234 4.71 -6.69 -9.96
N TYR A 235 4.91 -6.54 -8.65
CA TYR A 235 5.84 -7.38 -7.87
C TYR A 235 5.05 -8.41 -7.08
N VAL A 236 5.37 -9.69 -7.29
CA VAL A 236 4.73 -10.80 -6.58
C VAL A 236 5.75 -11.44 -5.66
N GLU A 237 5.62 -11.20 -4.36
CA GLU A 237 6.44 -11.86 -3.35
C GLU A 237 6.08 -13.35 -3.28
N LEU A 238 6.99 -14.21 -3.73
CA LEU A 238 6.88 -15.64 -3.49
C LEU A 238 7.43 -15.98 -2.11
N PRO A 239 6.73 -16.80 -1.29
CA PRO A 239 7.23 -17.17 0.01
C PRO A 239 8.63 -17.77 -0.10
N ALA A 240 9.57 -17.17 0.64
CA ALA A 240 10.95 -17.64 0.73
C ALA A 240 10.96 -19.11 1.15
N ALA A 241 11.91 -19.89 0.64
CA ALA A 241 12.00 -21.29 1.02
C ALA A 241 12.26 -21.44 2.53
N LEU A 242 11.23 -21.80 3.28
CA LEU A 242 11.41 -22.37 4.61
C LEU A 242 12.08 -23.74 4.44
N GLY A 243 13.42 -23.76 4.46
CA GLY A 243 14.18 -24.97 4.81
C GLY A 243 15.01 -25.65 3.74
N ALA A 244 15.50 -24.96 2.70
CA ALA A 244 16.55 -25.53 1.84
C ALA A 244 17.92 -24.96 2.24
N GLU A 245 18.59 -25.58 3.24
CA GLU A 245 20.05 -25.45 3.32
C GLU A 245 20.64 -25.98 2.01
N PRO A 246 21.56 -25.27 1.35
CA PRO A 246 22.19 -25.73 0.13
C PRO A 246 22.99 -27.01 0.46
N SER A 247 22.41 -28.16 0.09
CA SER A 247 23.08 -29.46 0.14
C SER A 247 24.18 -29.49 -0.91
N GLY A 248 25.33 -28.89 -0.58
CA GLY A 248 26.42 -28.80 -1.53
C GLY A 248 27.69 -28.13 -1.03
N ALA A 249 28.16 -28.40 0.20
CA ALA A 249 29.61 -28.44 0.51
C ALA A 249 29.84 -28.74 2.00
N ARG A 250 30.33 -29.94 2.30
CA ARG A 250 31.10 -30.20 3.52
C ARG A 250 32.45 -29.48 3.39
N ALA A 251 32.52 -28.20 3.77
CA ALA A 251 33.78 -27.52 4.05
C ALA A 251 33.57 -26.30 4.97
N GLY A 252 33.99 -26.45 6.24
CA GLY A 252 34.50 -25.34 7.06
C GLY A 252 33.49 -24.38 7.69
N GLY A 253 33.26 -24.51 8.99
CA GLY A 253 32.51 -23.57 9.84
C GLY A 253 33.21 -22.22 10.07
N ARG A 254 33.61 -21.51 9.02
CA ARG A 254 34.06 -20.10 9.07
C ARG A 254 33.31 -19.17 8.11
N VAL A 255 32.47 -19.72 7.22
CA VAL A 255 31.67 -18.92 6.26
C VAL A 255 30.36 -18.40 6.88
N ARG A 256 29.87 -19.01 7.97
CA ARG A 256 28.64 -18.57 8.65
C ARG A 256 28.78 -17.25 9.40
N ASP A 257 29.99 -16.87 9.82
CA ASP A 257 30.21 -15.60 10.50
C ASP A 257 30.35 -14.45 9.49
N ALA A 258 31.06 -14.67 8.37
CA ALA A 258 31.14 -13.69 7.29
C ALA A 258 29.78 -13.38 6.62
N ALA A 259 28.95 -14.40 6.39
CA ALA A 259 27.59 -14.19 5.87
C ALA A 259 26.66 -13.50 6.88
N ARG A 260 26.96 -13.56 8.19
CA ARG A 260 26.19 -12.86 9.22
C ARG A 260 26.57 -11.38 9.31
N ASP A 261 27.83 -11.05 9.06
CA ASP A 261 28.32 -9.68 8.99
C ASP A 261 27.81 -8.95 7.74
N GLU A 262 27.63 -9.65 6.60
CA GLU A 262 27.05 -9.08 5.36
C GLU A 262 25.52 -8.90 5.43
N LEU A 263 24.81 -9.62 6.31
CA LEU A 263 23.36 -9.48 6.49
C LEU A 263 22.96 -8.22 7.27
N GLY A 264 23.87 -7.66 8.07
CA GLY A 264 23.67 -6.39 8.80
C GLY A 264 23.37 -5.21 7.86
N PRO A 265 24.26 -4.88 6.92
CA PRO A 265 24.07 -3.75 6.00
C PRO A 265 22.88 -3.95 5.06
N LEU A 266 22.62 -5.18 4.60
CA LEU A 266 21.45 -5.46 3.75
C LEU A 266 20.11 -5.26 4.49
N LYS A 267 20.04 -5.63 5.78
CA LYS A 267 18.86 -5.34 6.61
C LYS A 267 18.69 -3.85 6.88
N ALA A 268 19.80 -3.13 7.07
CA ALA A 268 19.76 -1.67 7.22
C ALA A 268 19.28 -0.98 5.94
N GLN A 269 19.75 -1.43 4.77
CA GLN A 269 19.29 -0.96 3.46
C GLN A 269 17.80 -1.26 3.23
N LEU A 270 17.34 -2.47 3.56
CA LEU A 270 15.92 -2.81 3.46
C LEU A 270 15.06 -1.94 4.38
N ALA A 271 15.49 -1.73 5.64
CA ALA A 271 14.79 -0.87 6.59
C ALA A 271 14.79 0.61 6.19
N GLU A 272 15.79 1.06 5.42
CA GLU A 272 15.83 2.41 4.85
C GLU A 272 14.87 2.53 3.66
N VAL A 273 14.87 1.56 2.75
CA VAL A 273 13.92 1.51 1.62
C VAL A 273 12.47 1.43 2.11
N GLN A 274 12.20 0.65 3.16
CA GLN A 274 10.87 0.60 3.78
C GLN A 274 10.46 1.95 4.35
N ARG A 275 11.36 2.64 5.07
CA ARG A 275 11.07 3.99 5.59
C ARG A 275 10.83 5.02 4.47
N GLN A 276 11.55 4.91 3.36
CA GLN A 276 11.33 5.76 2.18
C GLN A 276 9.99 5.49 1.52
N HIS A 277 9.60 4.22 1.40
CA HIS A 277 8.29 3.84 0.88
C HIS A 277 7.16 4.38 1.77
N ASP A 278 7.30 4.27 3.09
CA ASP A 278 6.32 4.81 4.04
C ASP A 278 6.20 6.33 3.93
N LEU A 279 7.31 7.06 3.77
CA LEU A 279 7.30 8.50 3.54
C LEU A 279 6.59 8.87 2.23
N GLN A 280 6.85 8.15 1.14
CA GLN A 280 6.17 8.37 -0.14
C GLN A 280 4.68 8.05 -0.06
N ALA A 281 4.28 7.03 0.70
CA ALA A 281 2.89 6.70 0.94
C ALA A 281 2.17 7.83 1.71
N ILE A 282 2.83 8.40 2.73
CA ILE A 282 2.32 9.57 3.47
C ILE A 282 2.19 10.79 2.56
N GLU A 283 3.18 11.07 1.69
CA GLU A 283 3.13 12.17 0.73
C GLU A 283 1.99 12.01 -0.29
N ARG A 284 1.81 10.79 -0.82
CA ARG A 284 0.68 10.47 -1.70
C ARG A 284 -0.66 10.68 -1.00
N GLN A 285 -0.80 10.19 0.24
CA GLN A 285 -2.02 10.40 1.01
C GLN A 285 -2.29 11.88 1.24
N LYS A 286 -1.27 12.67 1.56
CA LYS A 286 -1.40 14.12 1.76
C LYS A 286 -1.86 14.83 0.47
N LEU A 287 -1.33 14.45 -0.69
CA LEU A 287 -1.75 15.02 -1.97
C LEU A 287 -3.20 14.64 -2.33
N LEU A 288 -3.63 13.42 -1.98
CA LEU A 288 -5.03 13.01 -2.13
C LEU A 288 -5.95 13.81 -1.20
N ASP A 289 -5.57 14.00 0.07
CA ASP A 289 -6.33 14.81 1.03
C ASP A 289 -6.42 16.30 0.58
N GLU A 290 -5.35 16.84 -0.03
CA GLU A 290 -5.34 18.19 -0.61
C GLU A 290 -6.27 18.29 -1.84
N LEU A 291 -6.33 17.24 -2.66
CA LEU A 291 -7.21 17.15 -3.83
C LEU A 291 -8.68 17.04 -3.43
N ASP A 292 -9.01 16.19 -2.45
CA ASP A 292 -10.35 16.07 -1.89
C ASP A 292 -10.81 17.40 -1.27
N GLY A 293 -9.94 18.08 -0.51
CA GLY A 293 -10.23 19.40 0.04
C GLY A 293 -10.45 20.49 -1.02
N ALA A 294 -9.75 20.40 -2.16
CA ALA A 294 -9.98 21.28 -3.30
C ALA A 294 -11.32 21.00 -3.99
N GLN A 295 -11.71 19.73 -4.13
CA GLN A 295 -13.00 19.31 -4.69
C GLN A 295 -14.18 19.77 -3.82
N ASP A 296 -14.10 19.57 -2.50
CA ASP A 296 -15.11 20.05 -1.55
C ASP A 296 -15.27 21.57 -1.61
N ARG A 297 -14.16 22.30 -1.75
CA ARG A 297 -14.20 23.74 -1.92
C ARG A 297 -14.88 24.16 -3.21
N ILE A 298 -14.64 23.45 -4.32
CA ILE A 298 -15.32 23.70 -5.60
C ILE A 298 -16.83 23.46 -5.44
N ALA A 299 -17.23 22.32 -4.87
CA ALA A 299 -18.64 21.99 -4.65
C ALA A 299 -19.35 23.05 -3.78
N SER A 300 -18.70 23.52 -2.71
CA SER A 300 -19.24 24.57 -1.84
C SER A 300 -19.36 25.93 -2.55
N LEU A 301 -18.41 26.28 -3.43
CA LEU A 301 -18.48 27.50 -4.23
C LEU A 301 -19.60 27.42 -5.29
N GLU A 302 -19.81 26.24 -5.88
CA GLU A 302 -20.91 26.00 -6.83
C GLU A 302 -22.29 26.09 -6.15
N GLU A 303 -22.45 25.49 -4.95
CA GLU A 303 -23.67 25.63 -4.14
C GLU A 303 -23.94 27.10 -3.76
N ALA A 304 -22.91 27.85 -3.35
CA ALA A 304 -23.04 29.26 -3.02
C ALA A 304 -23.45 30.13 -4.22
N LEU A 305 -22.99 29.78 -5.42
CA LEU A 305 -23.41 30.45 -6.66
C LEU A 305 -24.86 30.11 -7.02
N GLU A 306 -25.28 28.85 -6.88
CA GLU A 306 -26.66 28.41 -7.15
C GLU A 306 -27.67 29.11 -6.23
N VAL A 307 -27.35 29.28 -4.94
CA VAL A 307 -28.20 30.03 -3.99
C VAL A 307 -28.32 31.51 -4.38
N LEU A 308 -27.21 32.16 -4.78
CA LEU A 308 -27.25 33.56 -5.22
C LEU A 308 -28.06 33.73 -6.52
N GLU A 309 -27.92 32.81 -7.48
CA GLU A 309 -28.71 32.83 -8.72
C GLU A 309 -30.21 32.60 -8.46
N ALA A 310 -30.57 31.77 -7.46
CA ALA A 310 -31.95 31.55 -7.06
C ALA A 310 -32.57 32.76 -6.34
N GLU A 311 -31.81 33.45 -5.49
CA GLU A 311 -32.25 34.69 -4.81
C GLU A 311 -32.53 35.82 -5.83
N ASP A 312 -31.73 35.95 -6.89
CA ASP A 312 -31.94 36.94 -7.95
C ASP A 312 -33.19 36.66 -8.84
N PHE A 313 -33.76 35.45 -8.79
CA PHE A 313 -34.90 35.04 -9.64
C PHE A 313 -36.28 35.16 -8.94
N ASP A 314 -36.34 35.22 -7.61
CA ASP A 314 -37.61 35.19 -6.84
C ASP A 314 -38.21 36.58 -6.53
N ASP A 315 -37.49 37.67 -6.79
CA ASP A 315 -37.99 39.05 -6.57
C ASP A 315 -38.97 39.56 -7.68
N GLY A 316 -39.37 38.69 -8.61
CA GLY A 316 -40.09 39.07 -9.85
C GLY A 316 -41.62 39.01 -9.83
N GLU A 317 -42.29 38.32 -8.90
CA GLU A 317 -43.77 38.11 -8.96
C GLU A 317 -44.56 38.71 -7.79
N GLY A 318 -43.92 39.48 -6.91
CA GLY A 318 -44.57 40.29 -5.87
C GLY A 318 -45.19 41.57 -6.43
N LYS A 319 -46.44 41.49 -6.90
CA LYS A 319 -47.28 42.63 -7.32
C LYS A 319 -47.11 43.84 -6.36
N PRO A 320 -46.56 44.98 -6.80
CA PRO A 320 -46.37 46.13 -5.92
C PRO A 320 -47.72 46.77 -5.63
N ASP A 321 -48.30 46.45 -4.47
CA ASP A 321 -49.46 47.17 -3.98
C ASP A 321 -49.02 48.49 -3.34
N SER A 322 -49.22 49.52 -4.13
CA SER A 322 -49.19 50.95 -3.86
C SER A 322 -49.14 51.43 -2.40
N GLY A 323 -48.13 52.24 -2.10
CA GLY A 323 -48.36 53.52 -1.44
C GLY A 323 -47.71 53.75 -0.09
N ALA A 324 -46.40 54.00 -0.07
CA ALA A 324 -45.80 55.01 0.80
C ALA A 324 -44.39 55.37 0.29
N GLU A 325 -44.20 56.65 0.02
CA GLU A 325 -42.95 57.26 -0.42
C GLU A 325 -41.85 57.04 0.64
N GLY A 326 -40.87 56.21 0.27
CA GLY A 326 -39.59 56.10 0.96
C GLY A 326 -38.49 56.09 -0.09
N GLU A 327 -38.07 57.27 -0.56
CA GLU A 327 -36.91 57.44 -1.46
C GLU A 327 -35.61 56.79 -0.91
N GLY A 328 -35.58 56.39 0.36
CA GLY A 328 -34.47 55.66 0.99
C GLY A 328 -34.42 54.15 0.72
N ASP A 329 -35.52 53.48 0.37
CA ASP A 329 -35.51 52.02 0.14
C ASP A 329 -34.89 51.65 -1.21
N ALA A 330 -35.15 52.43 -2.26
CA ALA A 330 -34.55 52.21 -3.57
C ALA A 330 -33.02 52.37 -3.57
N GLU A 331 -32.47 53.25 -2.72
CA GLU A 331 -31.02 53.41 -2.56
C GLU A 331 -30.40 52.27 -1.73
N LEU A 332 -31.14 51.72 -0.76
CA LEU A 332 -30.70 50.56 0.01
C LEU A 332 -30.70 49.28 -0.83
N ASP A 333 -31.70 49.09 -1.69
CA ASP A 333 -31.77 47.95 -2.60
C ASP A 333 -30.71 48.02 -3.70
N ALA A 334 -30.44 49.21 -4.25
CA ALA A 334 -29.32 49.40 -5.20
C ALA A 334 -27.96 49.05 -4.57
N ARG A 335 -27.74 49.40 -3.30
CA ARG A 335 -26.50 49.06 -2.58
C ARG A 335 -26.40 47.56 -2.25
N ARG A 336 -27.53 46.89 -1.99
CA ARG A 336 -27.57 45.43 -1.77
C ARG A 336 -27.24 44.68 -3.05
N LEU A 337 -27.81 45.12 -4.18
CA LEU A 337 -27.53 44.57 -5.50
C LEU A 337 -26.07 44.75 -5.89
N ASP A 338 -25.48 45.94 -5.68
CA ASP A 338 -24.06 46.18 -5.95
C ASP A 338 -23.14 45.27 -5.10
N VAL A 339 -23.50 45.03 -3.84
CA VAL A 339 -22.74 44.12 -2.96
C VAL A 339 -22.88 42.67 -3.43
N ALA A 340 -24.08 42.23 -3.81
CA ALA A 340 -24.32 40.89 -4.35
C ALA A 340 -23.54 40.66 -5.66
N LEU A 341 -23.60 41.61 -6.61
CA LEU A 341 -22.85 41.56 -7.87
C LEU A 341 -21.34 41.54 -7.65
N SER A 342 -20.82 42.33 -6.69
CA SER A 342 -19.39 42.31 -6.36
C SER A 342 -18.94 40.96 -5.78
N ARG A 343 -19.81 40.31 -4.99
CA ARG A 343 -19.56 38.98 -4.41
C ARG A 343 -19.60 37.89 -5.47
N GLU A 344 -20.59 37.93 -6.37
CA GLU A 344 -20.70 37.03 -7.51
C GLU A 344 -19.46 37.13 -8.43
N GLN A 345 -19.01 38.36 -8.75
CA GLN A 345 -17.80 38.56 -9.55
C GLN A 345 -16.53 38.03 -8.86
N THR A 346 -16.43 38.19 -7.54
CA THR A 346 -15.31 37.66 -6.75
C THR A 346 -15.31 36.13 -6.80
N LEU A 347 -16.46 35.49 -6.57
CA LEU A 347 -16.60 34.04 -6.61
C LEU A 347 -16.30 33.46 -8.01
N ARG A 348 -16.78 34.11 -9.08
CA ARG A 348 -16.45 33.71 -10.46
C ARG A 348 -14.95 33.79 -10.76
N TRP A 349 -14.27 34.81 -10.24
CA TRP A 349 -12.83 34.95 -10.40
C TRP A 349 -12.07 33.86 -9.63
N GLU A 350 -12.46 33.57 -8.39
CA GLU A 350 -11.86 32.48 -7.60
C GLU A 350 -12.07 31.11 -8.24
N LEU A 351 -13.25 30.85 -8.78
CA LEU A 351 -13.57 29.60 -9.47
C LEU A 351 -12.77 29.44 -10.78
N THR A 352 -12.63 30.52 -11.55
CA THR A 352 -11.80 30.52 -12.76
C THR A 352 -10.33 30.26 -12.43
N ARG A 353 -9.83 30.88 -11.35
CA ARG A 353 -8.47 30.66 -10.85
C ARG A 353 -8.24 29.22 -10.39
N ALA A 354 -9.14 28.67 -9.58
CA ALA A 354 -9.04 27.30 -9.09
C ALA A 354 -9.09 26.27 -10.24
N ARG A 355 -9.96 26.48 -11.24
CA ARG A 355 -10.00 25.65 -12.46
C ARG A 355 -8.69 25.74 -13.25
N GLY A 356 -8.11 26.93 -13.38
CA GLY A 356 -6.81 27.10 -14.03
C GLY A 356 -5.65 26.45 -13.27
N GLU A 357 -5.69 26.47 -11.92
CA GLU A 357 -4.71 25.76 -11.08
C GLU A 357 -4.84 24.24 -11.25
N LEU A 358 -6.07 23.69 -11.28
CA LEU A 358 -6.33 22.27 -11.55
C LEU A 358 -5.90 21.86 -12.96
N GLU A 359 -6.27 22.64 -13.98
CA GLU A 359 -5.91 22.39 -15.37
C GLU A 359 -4.39 22.46 -15.56
N ASN A 360 -3.69 23.39 -14.90
CA ASN A 360 -2.22 23.46 -14.92
C ASN A 360 -1.57 22.24 -14.26
N VAL A 361 -2.16 21.69 -13.19
CA VAL A 361 -1.69 20.44 -12.58
C VAL A 361 -1.96 19.24 -13.49
N GLN A 362 -3.11 19.18 -14.17
CA GLN A 362 -3.47 18.10 -15.10
C GLN A 362 -2.71 18.16 -16.44
N SER A 363 -2.42 19.36 -16.94
CA SER A 363 -1.75 19.60 -18.22
C SER A 363 -0.24 19.66 -18.10
N ARG A 364 0.30 19.61 -16.87
CA ARG A 364 1.74 19.40 -16.66
C ARG A 364 2.10 18.07 -17.32
N PRO A 365 2.90 18.09 -18.41
CA PRO A 365 3.25 16.86 -19.09
C PRO A 365 3.96 15.95 -18.10
N VAL A 366 3.62 14.67 -18.14
CA VAL A 366 4.22 13.64 -17.27
C VAL A 366 5.75 13.75 -17.31
N GLU A 367 6.32 14.07 -18.47
CA GLU A 367 7.75 14.34 -18.70
C GLU A 367 8.35 15.45 -17.81
N ALA A 368 7.59 16.52 -17.51
CA ALA A 368 8.06 17.60 -16.62
C ALA A 368 8.05 17.15 -15.15
N LEU A 369 7.06 16.36 -14.75
CA LEU A 369 7.00 15.76 -13.42
C LEU A 369 8.08 14.66 -13.26
N GLU A 370 8.34 13.89 -14.32
CA GLU A 370 9.42 12.92 -14.38
C GLU A 370 10.80 13.61 -14.33
N ALA A 371 10.97 14.76 -14.98
CA ALA A 371 12.18 15.56 -14.89
C ALA A 371 12.40 16.16 -13.49
N GLU A 372 11.33 16.67 -12.85
CA GLU A 372 11.38 17.11 -11.45
C GLU A 372 11.72 15.94 -10.51
N LEU A 373 11.10 14.76 -10.69
CA LEU A 373 11.42 13.55 -9.94
C LEU A 373 12.86 13.08 -10.18
N ALA A 374 13.35 13.14 -11.41
CA ALA A 374 14.74 12.83 -11.73
C ALA A 374 15.71 13.79 -11.04
N SER A 375 15.38 15.10 -11.00
CA SER A 375 16.16 16.11 -10.29
C SER A 375 16.19 15.84 -8.78
N VAL A 376 15.03 15.56 -8.16
CA VAL A 376 14.96 15.26 -6.72
C VAL A 376 15.68 13.95 -6.39
N ARG A 377 15.60 12.93 -7.26
CA ARG A 377 16.37 11.68 -7.11
C ARG A 377 17.87 11.92 -7.22
N ALA A 378 18.31 12.82 -8.08
CA ALA A 378 19.72 13.20 -8.21
C ALA A 378 20.21 13.95 -6.96
N GLU A 379 19.44 14.92 -6.47
CA GLU A 379 19.74 15.64 -5.21
C GLU A 379 19.78 14.69 -4.01
N LEU A 380 18.86 13.73 -3.94
CA LEU A 380 18.84 12.71 -2.89
C LEU A 380 20.05 11.78 -2.98
N ALA A 381 20.42 11.33 -4.18
CA ALA A 381 21.62 10.51 -4.39
C ALA A 381 22.90 11.27 -4.01
N GLU A 382 22.97 12.58 -4.29
CA GLU A 382 24.09 13.44 -3.86
C GLU A 382 24.14 13.58 -2.33
N ALA A 383 22.99 13.83 -1.69
CA ALA A 383 22.89 13.92 -0.23
C ALA A 383 23.23 12.58 0.45
N GLN A 384 22.82 11.45 -0.13
CA GLN A 384 23.18 10.11 0.33
C GLN A 384 24.68 9.83 0.16
N GLY A 385 25.27 10.25 -0.98
CA GLY A 385 26.71 10.16 -1.21
C GLY A 385 27.52 10.97 -0.20
N GLN A 386 27.04 12.18 0.14
CA GLN A 386 27.63 13.00 1.21
C GLN A 386 27.49 12.32 2.58
N SER A 387 26.30 11.80 2.91
CA SER A 387 26.12 11.07 4.18
C SER A 387 26.94 9.79 4.26
N GLN A 388 27.19 9.10 3.15
CA GLN A 388 28.06 7.93 3.09
C GLN A 388 29.55 8.31 3.17
N ALA A 389 29.96 9.43 2.58
CA ALA A 389 31.29 9.99 2.76
C ALA A 389 31.54 10.40 4.22
N ASP A 390 30.57 11.04 4.86
CA ASP A 390 30.59 11.37 6.29
C ASP A 390 30.57 10.10 7.17
N ALA A 391 29.92 9.02 6.72
CA ALA A 391 29.95 7.72 7.40
C ALA A 391 31.27 6.97 7.17
N ALA A 392 31.97 7.19 6.05
CA ALA A 392 33.30 6.66 5.81
C ALA A 392 34.38 7.40 6.63
N GLU A 393 34.14 8.66 6.99
CA GLU A 393 34.85 9.36 8.08
C GLU A 393 34.41 8.85 9.49
N GLY A 394 33.49 7.88 9.55
CA GLY A 394 32.91 7.30 10.77
C GLY A 394 33.85 6.48 11.65
N ASP A 395 35.08 6.17 11.21
CA ASP A 395 36.11 5.59 12.09
C ASP A 395 36.40 6.51 13.30
N ASP A 396 36.29 7.83 13.13
CA ASP A 396 36.42 8.80 14.24
C ASP A 396 35.14 8.86 15.11
N ARG A 397 33.98 8.52 14.54
CA ARG A 397 32.70 8.50 15.27
C ARG A 397 32.58 7.28 16.16
N ASP A 398 33.01 6.12 15.68
CA ASP A 398 33.03 4.88 16.47
C ASP A 398 34.06 4.94 17.59
N ALA A 399 35.23 5.55 17.34
CA ALA A 399 36.20 5.86 18.40
C ALA A 399 35.61 6.79 19.47
N ARG A 400 34.85 7.81 19.06
CA ARG A 400 34.19 8.75 19.98
C ARG A 400 33.02 8.13 20.74
N LEU A 401 32.27 7.21 20.12
CA LEU A 401 31.22 6.43 20.78
C LEU A 401 31.81 5.48 21.81
N ALA A 402 32.89 4.77 21.49
CA ALA A 402 33.60 3.92 22.44
C ALA A 402 34.16 4.71 23.64
N GLU A 403 34.66 5.92 23.41
CA GLU A 403 35.09 6.83 24.48
C GLU A 403 33.92 7.26 25.37
N LEU A 404 32.78 7.62 24.77
CA LEU A 404 31.58 8.01 25.51
C LEU A 404 30.99 6.84 26.32
N GLU A 405 30.96 5.63 25.77
CA GLU A 405 30.53 4.42 26.48
C GLU A 405 31.42 4.13 27.69
N ALA A 406 32.75 4.25 27.53
CA ALA A 406 33.69 4.10 28.64
C ALA A 406 33.45 5.16 29.74
N GLN A 407 33.16 6.41 29.37
CA GLN A 407 32.82 7.47 30.33
C GLN A 407 31.50 7.21 31.05
N VAL A 408 30.49 6.67 30.36
CA VAL A 408 29.19 6.31 30.96
C VAL A 408 29.37 5.16 31.93
N GLU A 409 30.15 4.14 31.58
CA GLU A 409 30.43 3.00 32.45
C GLU A 409 31.20 3.44 33.71
N GLU A 410 32.21 4.31 33.56
CA GLU A 410 32.95 4.88 34.69
C GLU A 410 32.04 5.69 35.63
N ARG A 411 31.14 6.51 35.06
CA ARG A 411 30.15 7.26 35.85
C ARG A 411 29.17 6.32 36.55
N GLY A 412 28.74 5.24 35.91
CA GLY A 412 27.88 4.22 36.50
C GLY A 412 28.54 3.56 37.72
N ARG A 413 29.81 3.15 37.61
CA ARG A 413 30.58 2.62 38.74
C ARG A 413 30.69 3.63 39.88
N ARG A 414 30.93 4.90 39.57
CA ARG A 414 31.02 5.97 40.57
C ARG A 414 29.69 6.19 41.30
N ILE A 415 28.56 6.12 40.59
CA ILE A 415 27.23 6.21 41.19
C ILE A 415 27.02 5.02 42.14
N HIS A 416 27.31 3.79 41.71
CA HIS A 416 27.18 2.61 42.55
C HIS A 416 28.08 2.68 43.81
N ASP A 417 29.29 3.20 43.71
CA ASP A 417 30.18 3.41 44.86
C ASP A 417 29.63 4.46 45.84
N LEU A 418 29.02 5.52 45.32
CA LEU A 418 28.35 6.55 46.12
C LEU A 418 27.12 6.00 46.83
N GLU A 419 26.30 5.20 46.15
CA GLU A 419 25.14 4.51 46.75
C GLU A 419 25.57 3.55 47.86
N ALA A 420 26.63 2.76 47.64
CA ALA A 420 27.19 1.89 48.67
C ALA A 420 27.73 2.71 49.87
N SER A 421 28.32 3.88 49.62
CA SER A 421 28.76 4.80 50.67
C SER A 421 27.59 5.39 51.46
N LEU A 422 26.52 5.81 50.78
CA LEU A 422 25.30 6.32 51.39
C LEU A 422 24.58 5.25 52.20
N ALA A 423 24.50 4.01 51.71
CA ALA A 423 23.92 2.89 52.46
C ALA A 423 24.69 2.62 53.76
N ARG A 424 26.03 2.70 53.73
CA ARG A 424 26.87 2.61 54.93
C ARG A 424 26.62 3.77 55.89
N ALA A 425 26.57 5.00 55.38
CA ALA A 425 26.31 6.19 56.20
C ALA A 425 24.92 6.14 56.86
N ARG A 426 23.90 5.70 56.10
CA ARG A 426 22.53 5.50 56.60
C ARG A 426 22.48 4.44 57.69
N SER A 427 23.15 3.30 57.50
CA SER A 427 23.22 2.26 58.54
C SER A 427 23.92 2.74 59.82
N VAL A 428 24.93 3.61 59.70
CA VAL A 428 25.57 4.25 60.87
C VAL A 428 24.62 5.23 61.55
N ALA A 429 23.89 6.05 60.78
CA ALA A 429 22.92 7.00 61.31
C ALA A 429 21.72 6.30 61.99
N GLU A 430 21.18 5.24 61.37
CA GLU A 430 20.10 4.42 61.96
C GLU A 430 20.55 3.76 63.26
N ARG A 431 21.81 3.28 63.33
CA ARG A 431 22.37 2.76 64.59
C ARG A 431 22.51 3.86 65.65
N ALA A 432 22.98 5.06 65.28
CA ALA A 432 23.11 6.17 66.21
C ALA A 432 21.75 6.64 66.75
N LEU A 433 20.72 6.68 65.91
CA LEU A 433 19.35 7.02 66.33
C LEU A 433 18.74 5.93 67.22
N ALA A 434 18.98 4.65 66.92
CA ALA A 434 18.50 3.55 67.76
C ALA A 434 19.18 3.52 69.15
N GLU A 435 20.39 4.07 69.27
CA GLU A 435 21.09 4.20 70.55
C GLU A 435 20.60 5.40 71.39
N ASP A 436 19.92 6.38 70.78
CA ASP A 436 19.32 7.55 71.47
C ASP A 436 17.85 7.34 71.88
N ASP A 437 17.16 6.28 71.41
CA ASP A 437 15.74 5.99 71.68
C ASP A 437 15.50 5.00 72.86
N GLU A 438 16.55 4.60 73.60
CA GLU A 438 16.42 3.84 74.86
C GLU A 438 16.28 4.75 76.11
N GLY A 439 16.02 6.05 75.92
CA GLY A 439 15.87 7.03 76.99
C GLY A 439 14.54 7.79 76.93
N ASP A 440 13.67 7.46 77.88
CA ASP A 440 12.48 8.22 78.29
C ASP A 440 11.25 8.12 77.36
N GLU A 441 10.59 6.96 77.44
CA GLU A 441 9.15 6.82 77.22
C GLU A 441 8.39 7.72 78.20
N ASP A 442 7.93 8.89 77.77
CA ASP A 442 6.77 9.60 78.34
C ASP A 442 6.24 10.62 77.30
N GLU A 443 4.97 10.43 76.89
CA GLU A 443 4.00 11.48 76.50
C GLU A 443 4.32 12.31 75.22
N ASP A 444 3.46 12.55 74.22
CA ASP A 444 2.01 12.50 74.04
C ASP A 444 1.68 12.65 72.52
N GLU A 445 0.51 12.15 72.14
CA GLU A 445 -0.39 12.61 71.06
C GLU A 445 0.09 13.73 70.11
N LEU A 446 0.36 13.39 68.83
CA LEU A 446 0.04 14.20 67.63
C LEU A 446 -0.06 13.23 66.42
N GLU A 447 -1.25 12.85 65.99
CA GLU A 447 -2.04 13.45 64.89
C GLU A 447 -1.33 13.48 63.51
N ASP A 448 -1.75 12.53 62.67
CA ASP A 448 -1.91 12.60 61.21
C ASP A 448 -1.06 13.63 60.42
N GLU A 449 0.18 13.27 60.09
CA GLU A 449 0.91 13.89 58.97
C GLU A 449 0.89 12.97 57.73
N GLU A 450 0.05 13.39 56.80
CA GLU A 450 -0.03 13.01 55.40
C GLU A 450 1.37 12.90 54.75
N LEU A 451 1.77 11.66 54.43
CA LEU A 451 2.92 11.30 53.60
C LEU A 451 2.78 11.92 52.20
N THR A 452 3.14 13.19 52.09
CA THR A 452 3.38 13.85 50.82
C THR A 452 4.70 13.31 50.26
N LEU A 453 4.58 12.49 49.22
CA LEU A 453 5.70 12.06 48.38
C LEU A 453 6.44 13.31 47.87
N ILE A 454 7.56 13.65 48.52
CA ILE A 454 8.48 14.70 48.09
C ILE A 454 9.14 14.18 46.81
N VAL A 455 8.48 14.41 45.67
CA VAL A 455 9.17 14.46 44.39
C VAL A 455 9.88 15.81 44.39
N GLU A 456 11.20 15.76 44.49
CA GLU A 456 12.14 16.87 44.38
C GLU A 456 11.69 17.84 43.28
N THR A 457 11.03 18.93 43.68
CA THR A 457 10.59 20.03 42.81
C THR A 457 11.18 21.35 43.33
N ASP A 458 12.42 21.30 43.81
CA ASP A 458 13.14 22.45 44.37
C ASP A 458 13.56 23.50 43.33
N LEU A 459 13.15 23.34 42.07
CA LEU A 459 13.44 24.30 40.99
C LEU A 459 12.20 25.04 40.48
N ILE A 460 11.01 24.82 41.05
CA ILE A 460 9.78 25.49 40.59
C ILE A 460 9.42 26.63 41.54
N SER A 461 9.47 27.87 41.05
CA SER A 461 9.10 29.04 41.85
C SER A 461 7.66 28.90 42.41
N PRO A 462 7.37 29.42 43.62
CA PRO A 462 6.02 29.37 44.21
C PRO A 462 4.93 29.98 43.31
N ALA A 463 5.31 30.90 42.42
CA ALA A 463 4.40 31.45 41.42
C ALA A 463 4.03 30.41 40.34
N ARG A 464 5.02 29.68 39.83
CA ARG A 464 4.81 28.62 38.83
C ARG A 464 4.04 27.43 39.41
N ARG A 465 4.28 27.07 40.69
CA ARG A 465 3.50 26.03 41.39
C ARG A 465 2.01 26.42 41.51
N ARG A 466 1.71 27.68 41.84
CA ARG A 466 0.33 28.19 41.87
C ARG A 466 -0.32 28.21 40.48
N GLN A 467 0.43 28.56 39.44
CA GLN A 467 -0.05 28.54 38.06
C GLN A 467 -0.41 27.12 37.62
N ILE A 468 0.45 26.13 37.90
CA ILE A 468 0.21 24.72 37.59
C ILE A 468 -1.02 24.17 38.32
N MET A 469 -1.20 24.51 39.59
CA MET A 469 -2.41 24.09 40.33
C MET A 469 -3.67 24.75 39.77
N ALA A 470 -3.61 26.01 39.34
CA ALA A 470 -4.73 26.71 38.73
C ALA A 470 -5.13 26.11 37.37
N THR A 471 -4.17 25.82 36.49
CA THR A 471 -4.42 25.14 35.20
C THR A 471 -4.98 23.74 35.43
N ARG A 472 -4.41 22.97 36.36
CA ARG A 472 -4.91 21.62 36.69
C ARG A 472 -6.34 21.62 37.20
N SER A 473 -6.69 22.53 38.11
CA SER A 473 -8.05 22.69 38.63
C SER A 473 -9.05 23.06 37.51
N ARG A 474 -8.64 23.91 36.57
CA ARG A 474 -9.47 24.34 35.44
C ARG A 474 -9.70 23.23 34.41
N ILE A 475 -8.67 22.42 34.12
CA ILE A 475 -8.82 21.22 33.26
C ILE A 475 -9.76 20.21 33.91
N GLN A 476 -9.63 19.96 35.22
CA GLN A 476 -10.51 19.04 35.94
C GLN A 476 -11.97 19.53 35.97
N SER A 477 -12.22 20.84 35.99
CA SER A 477 -13.59 21.36 35.94
C SER A 477 -14.23 21.19 34.56
N LEU A 478 -13.46 21.35 33.48
CA LEU A 478 -13.91 21.08 32.10
C LEU A 478 -14.22 19.60 31.88
N LEU A 479 -13.34 18.71 32.37
CA LEU A 479 -13.56 17.25 32.32
C LEU A 479 -14.84 16.84 33.07
N ARG A 480 -15.04 17.33 34.30
CA ARG A 480 -16.28 17.05 35.05
C ARG A 480 -17.54 17.61 34.39
N LYS A 481 -17.43 18.70 33.62
CA LYS A 481 -18.57 19.27 32.87
C LYS A 481 -18.94 18.39 31.68
N LEU A 482 -17.95 17.83 30.98
CA LEU A 482 -18.13 16.86 29.91
C LEU A 482 -18.70 15.53 30.43
N GLU A 483 -18.16 15.00 31.54
CA GLU A 483 -18.63 13.75 32.16
C GLU A 483 -20.10 13.82 32.62
N ARG A 484 -20.61 15.02 32.93
CA ARG A 484 -22.02 15.24 33.30
C ARG A 484 -22.95 15.45 32.10
N GLY A 485 -22.48 15.25 30.88
CA GLY A 485 -23.25 15.43 29.66
C GLY A 485 -23.48 16.90 29.28
N GLY A 486 -22.68 17.82 29.82
CA GLY A 486 -22.71 19.22 29.37
C GLY A 486 -22.15 19.34 27.96
N GLN A 487 -22.96 19.82 27.02
CA GLN A 487 -22.49 20.13 25.66
C GLN A 487 -21.61 21.40 25.73
N LEU A 488 -20.30 21.24 25.54
CA LEU A 488 -19.38 22.33 25.21
C LEU A 488 -19.21 22.32 23.70
N SER A 489 -19.47 23.43 23.03
CA SER A 489 -19.17 23.52 21.60
C SER A 489 -17.65 23.43 21.39
N ALA A 490 -17.21 22.90 20.25
CA ALA A 490 -15.78 22.80 19.93
C ALA A 490 -15.07 24.17 20.00
N LEU A 491 -15.78 25.24 19.63
CA LEU A 491 -15.31 26.64 19.73
C LEU A 491 -15.14 27.11 21.18
N GLU A 492 -16.02 26.72 22.10
CA GLU A 492 -15.89 27.05 23.53
C GLU A 492 -14.76 26.25 24.21
N LEU A 493 -14.59 24.98 23.84
CA LEU A 493 -13.48 24.17 24.32
C LEU A 493 -12.14 24.75 23.85
N HIS A 494 -12.05 25.12 22.58
CA HIS A 494 -10.85 25.74 22.01
C HIS A 494 -10.51 27.06 22.72
N ARG A 495 -11.50 27.95 22.92
CA ARG A 495 -11.31 29.22 23.66
C ARG A 495 -10.90 29.03 25.11
N GLU A 496 -11.37 27.98 25.79
CA GLU A 496 -10.96 27.71 27.17
C GLU A 496 -9.57 27.06 27.26
N LEU A 497 -9.16 26.27 26.26
CA LEU A 497 -7.81 25.72 26.17
C LEU A 497 -6.78 26.78 25.77
N GLU A 498 -7.14 27.72 24.90
CA GLU A 498 -6.28 28.84 24.50
C GLU A 498 -5.92 29.75 25.69
N LYS A 499 -6.80 29.85 26.71
CA LYS A 499 -6.51 30.60 27.95
C LYS A 499 -5.52 29.90 28.88
N LEU A 500 -5.17 28.64 28.61
CA LEU A 500 -4.27 27.82 29.44
C LEU A 500 -2.85 27.73 28.85
N LEU A 501 -2.69 28.04 27.56
CA LEU A 501 -1.42 28.22 26.86
C LEU A 501 -0.90 29.64 27.08
#